data_AF-A0A0F7JM49-F1
#
_entry.id   AF-A0A0F7JM49-F1
#
_cell.length_a   1.000
_cell.length_b   1.000
_cell.length_c   1.000
_cell.angle_alpha   90.00
_cell.angle_beta   90.00
_cell.angle_gamma   90.00
#
_symmetry.space_group_name_H-M   'P 1'
#
loop_
_entity.id
_entity.type
_entity.pdbx_description
1 polymer ?
#
loop_
_entity_poly.entity_id
_entity_poly.type
_entity_poly.pdbx_seq_one_letter_code
_entity_poly.pdbx_strand_id
1 'polypeptide(L)'
;MNARTLIGTALLTTLSAALSAAHAQNSVNLQNLQLQPIQISTLNLNVLRVPQAQFQQVLQSPNALQLNLQELPARLQARDAEISRSLSLVQGLQGRADLRADIARATLALPRGLTVPTTIKLRTGENKEVLLYGQDTVALSVAQAEAAAPANRAAILQSFGLSDQNPIPREFLTPDSARTVNIAPNVRFTVPTTILNKVTPPKPSQPQEELGGGFVSNPTDGACRFTPTNALFGQMRGNRIDQITTIKDQGGRGTCMAFAYVSALETQIARRIKTPFNLSEQYAYYWLRGDDGVLGDGAGWGDFNDIIGKQRMIPTEVRWKYNASRSRVRIPADTTKAVTEFRNSCLNYANQACSDTTAQAQLVCQGGTNNCAWKPEWDIAPNAAFNFRATQGTEVWVALANNALGSGDAARAYRRALLRQMIDRGDQLILGFNVDPAFDAIGATGLPNLSLMGGKVRGGHAVHVVGYVNSGMQTYDVKIAGLVNVKLSLPTGYFVIKNSWSCGFGDGGYAYLPDSFMDKEVYGVYNIPANAVASDMANF
;
A
#
# COMPACT_ATOMS: atom_id res chain seq x y z
N MET A 1 -69.40 -43.61 -21.83
CA MET A 1 -69.41 -44.06 -20.42
C MET A 1 -68.36 -43.27 -19.66
N ASN A 2 -68.83 -42.54 -18.65
CA ASN A 2 -68.18 -41.96 -17.45
C ASN A 2 -66.82 -41.24 -17.61
N ALA A 3 -66.65 -39.92 -17.51
CA ALA A 3 -67.07 -38.89 -16.55
C ALA A 3 -66.02 -38.57 -15.46
N ARG A 4 -65.71 -37.27 -15.37
CA ARG A 4 -65.25 -36.46 -14.21
C ARG A 4 -63.78 -36.54 -13.76
N THR A 5 -63.18 -35.58 -13.05
CA THR A 5 -63.10 -34.09 -13.03
C THR A 5 -62.02 -33.76 -11.96
N LEU A 6 -61.43 -32.56 -12.02
CA LEU A 6 -60.96 -31.71 -10.89
C LEU A 6 -59.55 -31.87 -10.26
N ILE A 7 -58.73 -30.83 -10.53
CA ILE A 7 -58.01 -29.91 -9.60
C ILE A 7 -57.00 -30.44 -8.55
N GLY A 8 -55.78 -29.86 -8.53
CA GLY A 8 -55.13 -29.47 -7.26
C GLY A 8 -53.61 -29.62 -7.13
N THR A 9 -52.87 -28.53 -7.41
CA THR A 9 -51.71 -27.98 -6.65
C THR A 9 -50.53 -28.85 -6.18
N ALA A 10 -49.38 -28.62 -6.84
CA ALA A 10 -48.04 -28.29 -6.31
C ALA A 10 -47.53 -28.85 -4.96
N LEU A 11 -46.33 -29.46 -4.99
CA LEU A 11 -45.22 -29.04 -4.12
C LEU A 11 -43.84 -29.45 -4.67
N LEU A 12 -42.91 -28.49 -4.61
CA LEU A 12 -41.50 -28.54 -5.00
C LEU A 12 -40.71 -29.64 -4.30
N THR A 13 -39.91 -30.39 -5.06
CA THR A 13 -38.62 -30.94 -4.60
C THR A 13 -37.63 -30.92 -5.77
N THR A 14 -36.83 -29.85 -5.89
CA THR A 14 -35.67 -29.84 -6.79
C THR A 14 -34.41 -30.10 -5.97
N LEU A 15 -34.01 -31.38 -5.95
CA LEU A 15 -32.72 -31.85 -5.49
C LEU A 15 -31.63 -31.29 -6.43
N SER A 16 -30.68 -30.57 -5.84
CA SER A 16 -29.53 -29.99 -6.54
C SER A 16 -28.49 -31.07 -6.85
N ALA A 17 -28.21 -31.31 -8.12
CA ALA A 17 -27.02 -32.04 -8.55
C ALA A 17 -26.60 -31.56 -9.94
N ALA A 18 -25.42 -30.95 -10.02
CA ALA A 18 -24.43 -31.05 -11.11
C ALA A 18 -23.54 -29.79 -11.15
N LEU A 19 -22.50 -29.77 -10.31
CA LEU A 19 -21.28 -28.98 -10.54
C LEU A 19 -20.09 -29.89 -10.23
N SER A 20 -19.71 -30.69 -11.23
CA SER A 20 -18.46 -31.43 -11.25
C SER A 20 -17.75 -31.17 -12.58
N ALA A 21 -16.78 -30.26 -12.56
CA ALA A 21 -15.80 -30.12 -13.62
C ALA A 21 -14.43 -29.79 -12.99
N ALA A 22 -13.53 -30.76 -13.11
CA ALA A 22 -12.06 -30.67 -13.06
C ALA A 22 -11.43 -29.88 -11.90
N HIS A 23 -11.21 -30.57 -10.78
CA HIS A 23 -10.28 -30.14 -9.73
C HIS A 23 -8.84 -30.33 -10.23
N ALA A 24 -8.14 -29.23 -10.51
CA ALA A 24 -6.68 -29.25 -10.61
C ALA A 24 -6.09 -29.63 -9.23
N GLN A 25 -5.07 -30.47 -9.24
CA GLN A 25 -4.52 -31.15 -8.08
C GLN A 25 -3.90 -30.16 -7.07
N ASN A 26 -4.63 -29.86 -6.00
CA ASN A 26 -4.05 -29.35 -4.76
C ASN A 26 -3.09 -30.43 -4.21
N SER A 27 -1.88 -30.06 -3.82
CA SER A 27 -0.89 -30.99 -3.21
C SER A 27 -1.24 -31.44 -1.78
N VAL A 28 -2.49 -31.23 -1.35
CA VAL A 28 -3.19 -32.18 -0.49
C VAL A 28 -4.49 -32.52 -1.23
N ASN A 29 -4.69 -33.79 -1.59
CA ASN A 29 -5.94 -34.26 -2.17
C ASN A 29 -7.03 -34.16 -1.08
N LEU A 30 -7.66 -32.98 -0.95
CA LEU A 30 -8.69 -32.65 0.06
C LEU A 30 -10.06 -33.24 -0.33
N GLN A 31 -10.09 -34.46 -0.86
CA GLN A 31 -11.36 -35.17 -1.04
C GLN A 31 -11.97 -35.44 0.36
N ASN A 32 -13.22 -35.01 0.55
CA ASN A 32 -14.05 -35.23 1.75
C ASN A 32 -13.80 -34.36 2.99
N LEU A 33 -13.22 -33.16 2.86
CA LEU A 33 -13.12 -32.23 4.00
C LEU A 33 -14.22 -31.16 3.96
N GLN A 34 -14.95 -31.01 5.07
CA GLN A 34 -16.00 -30.01 5.23
C GLN A 34 -15.44 -28.76 5.91
N LEU A 35 -15.74 -27.58 5.34
CA LEU A 35 -15.60 -26.31 6.04
C LEU A 35 -16.54 -26.31 7.25
N GLN A 36 -16.00 -26.05 8.43
CA GLN A 36 -16.77 -26.00 9.66
C GLN A 36 -16.81 -24.57 10.19
N PRO A 37 -18.01 -24.01 10.45
CA PRO A 37 -18.12 -22.74 11.15
C PRO A 37 -17.69 -22.94 12.61
N ILE A 38 -16.91 -22.00 13.12
CA ILE A 38 -16.56 -21.88 14.54
C ILE A 38 -16.84 -20.46 15.00
N GLN A 39 -17.25 -20.34 16.27
CA GLN A 39 -17.40 -19.06 16.93
C GLN A 39 -16.35 -18.95 18.04
N ILE A 40 -15.52 -17.90 17.99
CA ILE A 40 -14.55 -17.58 19.04
C ILE A 40 -14.89 -16.20 19.56
N SER A 41 -15.37 -16.11 20.80
CA SER A 41 -15.94 -14.86 21.34
C SER A 41 -17.06 -14.35 20.41
N THR A 42 -16.89 -13.19 19.80
CA THR A 42 -17.84 -12.59 18.85
C THR A 42 -17.51 -12.86 17.38
N LEU A 43 -16.49 -13.68 17.08
CA LEU A 43 -15.97 -13.87 15.73
C LEU A 43 -16.45 -15.18 15.11
N ASN A 44 -17.07 -15.09 13.93
CA ASN A 44 -17.41 -16.25 13.12
C ASN A 44 -16.30 -16.54 12.10
N LEU A 45 -15.70 -17.73 12.17
CA LEU A 45 -14.69 -18.19 11.21
C LEU A 45 -15.11 -19.51 10.58
N ASN A 46 -14.72 -19.68 9.32
CA ASN A 46 -14.77 -20.99 8.68
C ASN A 46 -13.38 -21.62 8.75
N VAL A 47 -13.29 -22.81 9.33
CA VAL A 47 -12.04 -23.57 9.45
C VAL A 47 -12.10 -24.87 8.66
N LEU A 48 -10.96 -25.22 8.08
CA LEU A 48 -10.73 -26.55 7.54
C LEU A 48 -10.12 -27.41 8.64
N ARG A 49 -10.88 -28.36 9.20
CA ARG A 49 -10.34 -29.30 10.18
C ARG A 49 -9.77 -30.53 9.49
N VAL A 50 -8.51 -30.86 9.77
CA VAL A 50 -7.81 -31.99 9.17
C VAL A 50 -7.23 -32.92 10.24
N PRO A 51 -7.04 -34.23 9.95
CA PRO A 51 -6.33 -35.14 10.84
C PRO A 51 -4.92 -34.65 11.17
N GLN A 52 -4.38 -35.06 12.32
CA GLN A 52 -3.06 -34.61 12.80
C GLN A 52 -1.95 -34.77 11.75
N ALA A 53 -1.88 -35.91 11.06
CA ALA A 53 -0.85 -36.15 10.03
C ALA A 53 -0.93 -35.14 8.87
N GLN A 54 -2.14 -34.79 8.42
CA GLN A 54 -2.34 -33.78 7.38
C GLN A 54 -2.05 -32.37 7.92
N PHE A 55 -2.37 -32.09 9.18
CA PHE A 55 -2.02 -30.80 9.78
C PHE A 55 -0.49 -30.62 9.86
N GLN A 56 0.27 -31.67 10.19
CA GLN A 56 1.73 -31.60 10.15
C GLN A 56 2.27 -31.29 8.75
N GLN A 57 1.64 -31.79 7.69
CA GLN A 57 1.98 -31.41 6.30
C GLN A 57 1.68 -29.92 6.01
N VAL A 58 0.61 -29.37 6.58
CA VAL A 58 0.31 -27.93 6.49
C VAL A 58 1.40 -27.11 7.19
N LEU A 59 1.87 -27.55 8.37
CA LEU A 59 2.96 -26.86 9.08
C LEU A 59 4.30 -26.92 8.33
N GLN A 60 4.49 -27.94 7.49
CA GLN A 60 5.64 -28.07 6.60
C GLN A 60 5.48 -27.26 5.31
N SER A 61 4.26 -26.79 5.00
CA SER A 61 4.04 -25.94 3.83
C SER A 61 4.79 -24.62 4.03
N PRO A 62 5.56 -24.15 3.04
CA PRO A 62 6.25 -22.88 3.14
C PRO A 62 5.26 -21.78 3.51
N ASN A 63 5.72 -20.87 4.35
CA ASN A 63 5.00 -19.66 4.70
C ASN A 63 3.70 -19.84 5.51
N ALA A 64 3.38 -21.05 5.98
CA ALA A 64 2.28 -21.25 6.92
C ALA A 64 2.54 -20.54 8.25
N LEU A 65 1.56 -19.77 8.73
CA LEU A 65 1.64 -19.05 10.01
C LEU A 65 0.81 -19.76 11.07
N GLN A 66 1.48 -20.32 12.07
CA GLN A 66 0.82 -21.01 13.18
C GLN A 66 0.08 -20.01 14.09
N LEU A 67 -1.07 -20.43 14.60
CA LEU A 67 -1.80 -19.72 15.64
C LEU A 67 -2.57 -20.69 16.54
N ASN A 68 -2.81 -20.25 17.77
CA ASN A 68 -3.80 -20.89 18.65
C ASN A 68 -5.07 -20.04 18.68
N LEU A 69 -6.20 -20.65 18.37
CA LEU A 69 -7.50 -19.95 18.34
C LEU A 69 -7.90 -19.32 19.68
N GLN A 70 -7.40 -19.85 20.81
CA GLN A 70 -7.67 -19.28 22.14
C GLN A 70 -6.95 -17.95 22.38
N GLU A 71 -5.88 -17.66 21.64
CA GLU A 71 -5.13 -16.39 21.77
C GLU A 71 -5.82 -15.23 21.07
N LEU A 72 -6.74 -15.53 20.14
CA LEU A 72 -7.33 -14.52 19.27
C LEU A 72 -8.03 -13.40 20.05
N PRO A 73 -8.84 -13.65 21.10
CA PRO A 73 -9.42 -12.59 21.92
C PRO A 73 -8.37 -11.66 22.57
N ALA A 74 -7.24 -12.21 23.03
CA ALA A 74 -6.17 -11.40 23.62
C ALA A 74 -5.47 -10.52 22.58
N ARG A 75 -5.28 -11.02 21.36
CA ARG A 75 -4.75 -10.22 20.22
C ARG A 75 -5.67 -9.05 19.88
N LEU A 76 -7.00 -9.28 19.90
CA LEU A 76 -7.99 -8.21 19.71
C LEU A 76 -7.86 -7.10 20.75
N GLN A 77 -7.82 -7.48 22.03
CA GLN A 77 -7.68 -6.53 23.13
C GLN A 77 -6.37 -5.75 23.04
N ALA A 78 -5.26 -6.42 22.69
CA ALA A 78 -3.97 -5.77 22.50
C ALA A 78 -4.01 -4.73 21.37
N ARG A 79 -4.66 -5.05 20.24
CA ARG A 79 -4.86 -4.10 19.13
C ARG A 79 -5.70 -2.90 19.57
N ASP A 80 -6.82 -3.13 20.25
CA ASP A 80 -7.72 -2.05 20.66
C ASP A 80 -7.06 -1.11 21.69
N ALA A 81 -6.25 -1.68 22.59
CA ALA A 81 -5.40 -0.91 23.50
C ALA A 81 -4.37 -0.08 22.73
N GLU A 82 -3.74 -0.66 21.70
CA GLU A 82 -2.77 0.06 20.87
C GLU A 82 -3.40 1.20 20.06
N ILE A 83 -4.58 0.98 19.49
CA ILE A 83 -5.37 2.02 18.80
C ILE A 83 -5.68 3.16 19.78
N SER A 84 -6.13 2.82 21.00
CA SER A 84 -6.46 3.82 22.02
C SER A 84 -5.25 4.67 22.42
N ARG A 85 -4.08 4.04 22.60
CA ARG A 85 -2.81 4.74 22.85
C ARG A 85 -2.40 5.62 21.68
N SER A 86 -2.49 5.10 20.46
CA SER A 86 -2.15 5.81 19.23
C SER A 86 -3.02 7.06 19.04
N LEU A 87 -4.34 6.94 19.26
CA LEU A 87 -5.26 8.08 19.20
C LEU A 87 -4.96 9.14 20.26
N SER A 88 -4.64 8.73 21.47
CA SER A 88 -4.26 9.65 22.56
C SER A 88 -2.98 10.42 22.21
N LEU A 89 -1.99 9.75 21.62
CA LEU A 89 -0.79 10.41 21.11
C LEU A 89 -1.13 11.43 20.02
N VAL A 90 -1.89 11.05 19.00
CA VAL A 90 -2.31 11.94 17.90
C VAL A 90 -3.06 13.16 18.44
N GLN A 91 -3.97 12.99 19.40
CA GLN A 91 -4.66 14.09 20.07
C GLN A 91 -3.69 15.03 20.81
N GLY A 92 -2.64 14.49 21.42
CA GLY A 92 -1.59 15.29 22.06
C GLY A 92 -0.72 16.08 21.07
N LEU A 93 -0.61 15.62 19.82
CA LEU A 93 0.17 16.30 18.78
C LEU A 93 -0.56 17.50 18.15
N GLN A 94 -1.89 17.54 18.20
CA GLN A 94 -2.69 18.58 17.53
C GLN A 94 -2.39 20.01 17.99
N GLY A 95 -1.92 20.17 19.24
CA GLY A 95 -1.60 21.46 19.86
C GLY A 95 -0.18 21.97 19.57
N ARG A 96 0.62 21.25 18.78
CA ARG A 96 1.97 21.68 18.40
C ARG A 96 1.90 22.80 17.35
N ALA A 97 3.03 23.48 17.14
CA ALA A 97 3.17 24.54 16.12
C ALA A 97 3.97 24.09 14.89
N ASP A 98 4.21 22.79 14.75
CA ASP A 98 5.00 22.18 13.67
C ASP A 98 4.14 21.24 12.81
N LEU A 99 4.80 20.56 11.86
CA LEU A 99 4.14 19.60 10.96
C LEU A 99 3.37 18.51 11.71
N ARG A 100 3.78 18.14 12.94
CA ARG A 100 3.07 17.10 13.71
C ARG A 100 1.63 17.51 13.99
N ALA A 101 1.38 18.80 14.15
CA ALA A 101 0.04 19.32 14.32
C ALA A 101 -0.79 19.21 13.04
N ASP A 102 -0.19 19.42 11.86
CA ASP A 102 -0.84 19.22 10.56
C ASP A 102 -1.21 17.74 10.37
N ILE A 103 -0.25 16.83 10.62
CA ILE A 103 -0.44 15.37 10.55
C ILE A 103 -1.55 14.92 11.51
N ALA A 104 -1.53 15.44 12.75
CA ALA A 104 -2.53 15.12 13.75
C ALA A 104 -3.93 15.60 13.33
N ARG A 105 -4.07 16.83 12.84
CA ARG A 105 -5.35 17.34 12.32
C ARG A 105 -5.85 16.53 11.14
N ALA A 106 -4.97 16.21 10.20
CA ALA A 106 -5.29 15.38 9.04
C ALA A 106 -5.80 13.99 9.48
N THR A 107 -5.14 13.37 10.47
CA THR A 107 -5.53 12.08 11.03
C THR A 107 -6.87 12.15 11.79
N LEU A 108 -7.06 13.20 12.59
CA LEU A 108 -8.27 13.38 13.40
C LEU A 108 -9.51 13.72 12.56
N ALA A 109 -9.33 14.26 11.36
CA ALA A 109 -10.41 14.51 10.40
C ALA A 109 -10.95 13.23 9.73
N LEU A 110 -10.23 12.12 9.82
CA LEU A 110 -10.64 10.85 9.20
C LEU A 110 -11.86 10.24 9.90
N PRO A 111 -12.75 9.55 9.15
CA PRO A 111 -13.81 8.77 9.74
C PRO A 111 -13.26 7.59 10.57
N ARG A 112 -13.95 7.25 11.67
CA ARG A 112 -13.55 6.17 12.59
C ARG A 112 -13.55 4.79 11.93
N GLY A 113 -12.73 3.91 12.49
CA GLY A 113 -12.57 2.53 12.05
C GLY A 113 -11.19 2.27 11.43
N LEU A 114 -10.90 1.00 11.19
CA LEU A 114 -9.66 0.57 10.51
C LEU A 114 -9.72 0.87 9.01
N THR A 115 -10.87 0.62 8.40
CA THR A 115 -11.16 0.93 7.01
C THR A 115 -12.58 1.44 6.86
N VAL A 116 -12.79 2.28 5.85
CA VAL A 116 -14.07 2.92 5.54
C VAL A 116 -14.43 2.72 4.07
N PRO A 117 -15.65 2.26 3.76
CA PRO A 117 -16.09 2.10 2.39
C PRO A 117 -16.41 3.45 1.75
N THR A 118 -16.11 3.58 0.47
CA THR A 118 -16.48 4.75 -0.33
C THR A 118 -16.65 4.39 -1.80
N THR A 119 -17.26 5.28 -2.56
CA THR A 119 -17.47 5.13 -4.01
C THR A 119 -16.68 6.19 -4.75
N ILE A 120 -15.75 5.79 -5.61
CA ILE A 120 -15.03 6.69 -6.51
C ILE A 120 -15.72 6.73 -7.87
N LYS A 121 -15.61 7.86 -8.57
CA LYS A 121 -16.06 7.98 -9.96
C LYS A 121 -14.85 7.84 -10.89
N LEU A 122 -14.89 6.85 -11.76
CA LEU A 122 -13.88 6.65 -12.79
C LEU A 122 -14.09 7.64 -13.95
N ARG A 123 -13.05 7.87 -14.74
CA ARG A 123 -13.09 8.71 -15.95
C ARG A 123 -14.12 8.24 -16.98
N THR A 124 -14.45 6.94 -16.96
CA THR A 124 -15.48 6.32 -17.81
C THR A 124 -16.90 6.70 -17.38
N GLY A 125 -17.06 7.37 -16.23
CA GLY A 125 -18.35 7.67 -15.60
C GLY A 125 -18.83 6.57 -14.65
N GLU A 126 -18.16 5.42 -14.62
CA GLU A 126 -18.49 4.30 -13.73
C GLU A 126 -18.22 4.66 -12.27
N ASN A 127 -19.15 4.28 -11.39
CA ASN A 127 -18.97 4.33 -9.95
C ASN A 127 -18.37 3.01 -9.47
N LYS A 128 -17.30 3.09 -8.69
CA LYS A 128 -16.59 1.92 -8.17
C LYS A 128 -16.42 2.02 -6.66
N GLU A 129 -16.80 0.95 -5.97
CA GLU A 129 -16.55 0.83 -4.53
C GLU A 129 -15.07 0.53 -4.27
N VAL A 130 -14.50 1.24 -3.29
CA VAL A 130 -13.16 1.01 -2.76
C VAL A 130 -13.18 1.13 -1.24
N LEU A 131 -12.23 0.49 -0.57
CA LEU A 131 -12.00 0.70 0.86
C LEU A 131 -10.78 1.59 1.08
N LEU A 132 -10.98 2.63 1.88
CA LEU A 132 -9.94 3.56 2.33
C LEU A 132 -9.58 3.28 3.79
N TYR A 133 -8.46 3.82 4.24
CA TYR A 133 -8.07 3.78 5.65
C TYR A 133 -8.97 4.66 6.49
N GLY A 134 -9.42 4.12 7.62
CA GLY A 134 -10.06 4.91 8.64
C GLY A 134 -9.03 5.47 9.62
N GLN A 135 -9.54 6.28 10.54
CA GLN A 135 -8.76 6.99 11.55
C GLN A 135 -7.85 6.06 12.36
N ASP A 136 -8.30 4.86 12.69
CA ASP A 136 -7.58 3.96 13.61
C ASP A 136 -6.29 3.44 12.96
N THR A 137 -6.33 3.07 11.67
CA THR A 137 -5.17 2.61 10.90
C THR A 137 -4.15 3.73 10.70
N VAL A 138 -4.63 4.94 10.42
CA VAL A 138 -3.74 6.09 10.22
C VAL A 138 -3.13 6.53 11.54
N ALA A 139 -3.90 6.54 12.64
CA ALA A 139 -3.39 6.87 13.97
C ALA A 139 -2.27 5.91 14.41
N LEU A 140 -2.44 4.60 14.18
CA LEU A 140 -1.39 3.61 14.42
C LEU A 140 -0.12 3.92 13.63
N SER A 141 -0.28 4.23 12.33
CA SER A 141 0.84 4.55 11.44
C SER A 141 1.59 5.81 11.91
N VAL A 142 0.87 6.86 12.30
CA VAL A 142 1.46 8.10 12.85
C VAL A 142 2.17 7.81 14.16
N ALA A 143 1.58 7.04 15.06
CA ALA A 143 2.17 6.73 16.35
C ALA A 143 3.49 5.96 16.23
N GLN A 144 3.52 4.95 15.35
CA GLN A 144 4.74 4.19 15.03
C GLN A 144 5.81 5.07 14.39
N ALA A 145 5.41 5.96 13.47
CA ALA A 145 6.32 6.91 12.83
C ALA A 145 6.94 7.88 13.83
N GLU A 146 6.14 8.45 14.74
CA GLU A 146 6.62 9.34 15.81
C GLU A 146 7.60 8.63 16.75
N ALA A 147 7.30 7.39 17.15
CA ALA A 147 8.19 6.60 18.00
C ALA A 147 9.56 6.35 17.34
N ALA A 148 9.59 6.13 16.02
CA ALA A 148 10.81 5.88 15.26
C ALA A 148 11.52 7.15 14.75
N ALA A 149 10.84 8.31 14.79
CA ALA A 149 11.28 9.53 14.12
C ALA A 149 12.73 9.97 14.47
N PRO A 150 13.19 9.94 15.74
CA PRO A 150 14.57 10.35 16.06
C PRO A 150 15.62 9.47 15.38
N ALA A 151 15.45 8.15 15.41
CA ALA A 151 16.38 7.20 14.79
C ALA A 151 16.34 7.32 13.26
N ASN A 152 15.14 7.40 12.69
CA ASN A 152 14.95 7.55 11.25
C ASN A 152 15.58 8.84 10.72
N ARG A 153 15.42 9.96 11.45
CA ARG A 153 15.96 11.26 11.06
C ARG A 153 17.48 11.21 10.92
N ALA A 154 18.17 10.65 11.91
CA ALA A 154 19.62 10.52 11.89
C ALA A 154 20.08 9.68 10.69
N ALA A 155 19.44 8.54 10.45
CA ALA A 155 19.76 7.66 9.33
C ALA A 155 19.51 8.32 7.96
N ILE A 156 18.39 9.04 7.81
CA ILE A 156 18.06 9.76 6.57
C ILE A 156 19.13 10.80 6.27
N LEU A 157 19.46 11.67 7.23
CA LEU A 157 20.47 12.69 7.04
C LEU A 157 21.84 12.09 6.72
N GLN A 158 22.25 11.07 7.47
CA GLN A 158 23.52 10.38 7.23
C GLN A 158 23.57 9.79 5.81
N SER A 159 22.46 9.29 5.28
CA SER A 159 22.37 8.77 3.91
C SER A 159 22.63 9.83 2.82
N PHE A 160 22.55 11.12 3.18
CA PHE A 160 22.89 12.26 2.35
C PHE A 160 24.21 12.93 2.76
N GLY A 161 24.99 12.34 3.66
CA GLY A 161 26.21 12.98 4.21
C GLY A 161 25.92 14.17 5.12
N LEU A 162 24.70 14.28 5.65
CA LEU A 162 24.22 15.34 6.53
C LEU A 162 24.18 14.87 7.99
N SER A 163 23.92 15.79 8.91
CA SER A 163 23.72 15.53 10.34
C SER A 163 22.76 16.53 10.97
N ASP A 164 22.34 16.33 12.22
CA ASP A 164 21.52 17.34 12.92
C ASP A 164 22.20 18.71 12.99
N GLN A 165 23.53 18.74 13.09
CA GLN A 165 24.34 19.96 13.14
C GLN A 165 24.52 20.61 11.76
N ASN A 166 24.55 19.78 10.71
CA ASN A 166 24.56 20.24 9.32
C ASN A 166 23.44 19.53 8.53
N PRO A 167 22.18 19.98 8.68
CA PRO A 167 21.06 19.25 8.16
C PRO A 167 20.71 19.64 6.73
N ILE A 168 21.48 20.52 6.07
CA ILE A 168 21.08 21.13 4.78
C ILE A 168 22.18 20.92 3.75
N PRO A 169 21.83 20.31 2.60
CA PRO A 169 22.73 20.26 1.46
C PRO A 169 23.15 21.65 0.95
N ARG A 170 24.42 21.79 0.55
CA ARG A 170 25.01 23.08 0.15
C ARG A 170 24.35 23.68 -1.08
N GLU A 171 23.91 22.86 -2.01
CA GLU A 171 23.27 23.24 -3.27
C GLU A 171 21.85 23.79 -3.10
N PHE A 172 21.22 23.59 -1.93
CA PHE A 172 19.97 24.26 -1.62
C PHE A 172 20.18 25.73 -1.23
N LEU A 173 21.43 26.15 -0.97
CA LEU A 173 21.74 27.53 -0.64
C LEU A 173 21.97 28.36 -1.90
N THR A 174 21.58 29.64 -1.83
CA THR A 174 22.03 30.59 -2.85
C THR A 174 23.55 30.76 -2.81
N PRO A 175 24.19 31.16 -3.93
CA PRO A 175 25.64 31.37 -3.98
C PRO A 175 26.18 32.28 -2.87
N ASP A 176 25.44 33.31 -2.50
CA ASP A 176 25.81 34.25 -1.43
C ASP A 176 25.77 33.57 -0.05
N SER A 177 24.71 32.79 0.21
CA SER A 177 24.56 32.04 1.46
C SER A 177 25.57 30.90 1.58
N ALA A 178 25.93 30.27 0.45
CA ALA A 178 26.90 29.17 0.41
C ALA A 178 28.35 29.61 0.71
N ARG A 179 28.63 30.93 0.73
CA ARG A 179 29.94 31.50 1.11
C ARG A 179 30.03 31.83 2.60
N THR A 180 28.90 32.05 3.26
CA THR A 180 28.83 32.49 4.66
C THR A 180 28.61 31.35 5.64
N VAL A 181 28.09 30.20 5.17
CA VAL A 181 27.83 29.02 6.00
C VAL A 181 28.96 27.98 5.85
N ASN A 182 29.57 27.57 6.96
CA ASN A 182 30.47 26.42 7.01
C ASN A 182 29.65 25.12 7.10
N ILE A 183 29.62 24.38 6.00
CA ILE A 183 28.85 23.15 5.85
C ILE A 183 29.66 22.13 5.06
N ALA A 184 29.43 20.85 5.33
CA ALA A 184 30.15 19.75 4.71
C ALA A 184 30.05 19.86 3.18
N PRO A 185 31.18 19.86 2.43
CA PRO A 185 31.11 19.57 1.02
C PRO A 185 30.66 18.12 0.88
N ASN A 186 29.88 17.83 -0.17
CA ASN A 186 29.52 16.51 -0.69
C ASN A 186 28.05 16.15 -0.55
N VAL A 187 27.25 16.64 -1.49
CA VAL A 187 26.58 15.74 -2.43
C VAL A 187 26.78 16.36 -3.83
N ARG A 188 27.23 15.58 -4.81
CA ARG A 188 27.31 16.05 -6.21
C ARG A 188 25.96 15.77 -6.86
N PHE A 189 25.23 16.82 -7.16
CA PHE A 189 23.95 16.75 -7.84
C PHE A 189 24.22 16.87 -9.33
N THR A 190 23.89 15.82 -10.07
CA THR A 190 23.59 16.03 -11.47
C THR A 190 22.17 16.54 -11.51
N VAL A 191 21.98 17.84 -11.72
CA VAL A 191 20.72 18.34 -12.26
C VAL A 191 20.88 18.21 -13.77
N PRO A 192 20.46 17.11 -14.42
CA PRO A 192 20.39 17.13 -15.87
C PRO A 192 19.35 18.18 -16.26
N THR A 193 19.84 19.32 -16.75
CA THR A 193 19.09 20.24 -17.59
C THR A 193 18.93 19.56 -18.94
N THR A 194 17.97 18.65 -19.07
CA THR A 194 17.69 18.04 -20.36
C THR A 194 16.83 18.99 -21.16
N ILE A 195 17.40 19.53 -22.23
CA ILE A 195 16.66 20.13 -23.34
C ILE A 195 15.83 19.00 -23.97
N LEU A 196 14.51 19.19 -24.03
CA LEU A 196 13.57 18.27 -24.66
C LEU A 196 13.81 18.21 -26.17
N ASN A 197 14.51 17.18 -26.65
CA ASN A 197 14.29 16.70 -28.00
C ASN A 197 12.97 15.92 -28.03
N LYS A 198 12.16 16.11 -29.08
CA LYS A 198 10.94 15.32 -29.37
C LYS A 198 11.30 13.85 -29.58
N VAL A 199 11.54 13.13 -28.51
CA VAL A 199 11.53 11.67 -28.47
C VAL A 199 10.15 11.29 -27.96
N THR A 200 9.48 10.35 -28.63
CA THR A 200 8.25 9.75 -28.09
C THR A 200 8.53 9.29 -26.66
N PRO A 201 7.82 9.80 -25.64
CA PRO A 201 8.14 9.45 -24.26
C PRO A 201 8.01 7.93 -24.08
N PRO A 202 8.94 7.29 -23.34
CA PRO A 202 8.85 5.88 -23.02
C PRO A 202 7.50 5.57 -22.35
N LYS A 203 6.99 4.35 -22.55
CA LYS A 203 5.72 3.90 -21.97
C LYS A 203 6.00 3.00 -20.78
N PRO A 204 5.13 3.00 -19.75
CA PRO A 204 5.16 1.97 -18.71
C PRO A 204 5.02 0.59 -19.34
N SER A 205 5.51 -0.44 -18.64
CA SER A 205 5.32 -1.81 -19.11
C SER A 205 3.84 -2.15 -19.22
N GLN A 206 3.56 -3.14 -20.05
CA GLN A 206 2.22 -3.71 -20.26
C GLN A 206 2.13 -5.10 -19.60
N PRO A 207 0.92 -5.62 -19.30
CA PRO A 207 0.76 -6.89 -18.56
C PRO A 207 1.53 -8.09 -19.13
N GLN A 208 1.67 -8.14 -20.45
CA GLN A 208 2.36 -9.20 -21.19
C GLN A 208 3.88 -9.04 -21.26
N GLU A 209 4.41 -7.89 -20.85
CA GLU A 209 5.84 -7.57 -20.84
C GLU A 209 6.46 -7.88 -19.46
N GLU A 210 5.64 -8.18 -18.46
CA GLU A 210 6.05 -8.43 -17.08
C GLU A 210 6.18 -9.93 -16.80
N LEU A 211 7.33 -10.34 -16.26
CA LEU A 211 7.52 -11.72 -15.82
C LEU A 211 6.67 -12.01 -14.58
N GLY A 212 6.13 -13.23 -14.48
CA GLY A 212 5.41 -13.67 -13.28
C GLY A 212 3.90 -13.38 -13.28
N GLY A 213 3.37 -12.63 -14.25
CA GLY A 213 1.92 -12.44 -14.44
C GLY A 213 1.24 -13.55 -15.26
N GLY A 214 1.97 -14.60 -15.64
CA GLY A 214 1.47 -15.66 -16.53
C GLY A 214 1.32 -15.23 -18.00
N PHE A 215 1.83 -14.05 -18.39
CA PHE A 215 1.76 -13.47 -19.73
C PHE A 215 0.34 -13.33 -20.30
N VAL A 216 -0.66 -13.20 -19.44
CA VAL A 216 -2.05 -13.05 -19.87
C VAL A 216 -2.37 -11.60 -20.24
N SER A 217 -3.22 -11.40 -21.24
CA SER A 217 -3.62 -10.07 -21.69
C SER A 217 -4.52 -9.34 -20.69
N ASN A 218 -5.24 -10.07 -19.84
CA ASN A 218 -6.16 -9.59 -18.81
C ASN A 218 -5.88 -10.29 -17.45
N PRO A 219 -4.85 -9.86 -16.71
CA PRO A 219 -4.52 -10.47 -15.42
C PRO A 219 -5.56 -10.15 -14.33
N THR A 220 -5.61 -11.02 -13.33
CA THR A 220 -6.60 -11.04 -12.24
C THR A 220 -6.44 -9.90 -11.24
N ASP A 221 -5.24 -9.35 -11.14
CA ASP A 221 -4.91 -8.10 -10.45
C ASP A 221 -5.53 -6.85 -11.11
N GLY A 222 -6.25 -7.03 -12.24
CA GLY A 222 -6.87 -5.95 -12.99
C GLY A 222 -5.86 -5.09 -13.76
N ALA A 223 -4.66 -5.61 -14.02
CA ALA A 223 -3.67 -4.84 -14.77
C ALA A 223 -4.20 -4.46 -16.15
N CYS A 224 -4.10 -3.19 -16.50
CA CYS A 224 -4.70 -2.69 -17.73
C CYS A 224 -3.81 -1.72 -18.50
N ARG A 225 -4.07 -1.67 -19.82
CA ARG A 225 -3.26 -0.92 -20.77
C ARG A 225 -3.71 0.52 -20.84
N PHE A 226 -2.83 1.43 -20.44
CA PHE A 226 -3.01 2.84 -20.75
C PHE A 226 -1.66 3.54 -20.89
N THR A 227 -1.56 4.43 -21.89
CA THR A 227 -0.45 5.37 -22.01
C THR A 227 -0.93 6.72 -21.48
N PRO A 228 -0.36 7.25 -20.39
CA PRO A 228 -0.69 8.58 -19.88
C PRO A 228 -0.60 9.65 -20.96
N THR A 229 -1.52 10.61 -20.91
CA THR A 229 -1.71 11.62 -21.97
C THR A 229 -1.29 13.01 -21.53
N ASN A 230 -1.19 13.27 -20.22
CA ASN A 230 -0.74 14.55 -19.70
C ASN A 230 0.77 14.74 -19.95
N ALA A 231 1.15 15.92 -20.41
CA ALA A 231 2.54 16.29 -20.69
C ALA A 231 3.46 16.15 -19.46
N LEU A 232 2.93 16.31 -18.24
CA LEU A 232 3.68 16.14 -17.00
C LEU A 232 4.27 14.72 -16.88
N PHE A 233 3.58 13.70 -17.38
CA PHE A 233 4.11 12.32 -17.35
C PHE A 233 5.41 12.18 -18.15
N GLY A 234 5.45 12.76 -19.35
CA GLY A 234 6.64 12.72 -20.21
C GLY A 234 7.81 13.58 -19.69
N GLN A 235 7.56 14.49 -18.75
CA GLN A 235 8.55 15.35 -18.11
C GLN A 235 9.08 14.78 -16.78
N MET A 236 8.56 13.62 -16.36
CA MET A 236 8.87 13.04 -15.07
C MET A 236 10.37 12.73 -14.93
N ARG A 237 10.91 13.07 -13.77
CA ARG A 237 12.25 12.74 -13.30
C ARG A 237 12.16 11.64 -12.24
N GLY A 238 13.29 10.97 -11.98
CA GLY A 238 13.38 9.88 -11.02
C GLY A 238 13.44 8.51 -11.69
N ASN A 239 12.40 7.70 -11.48
CA ASN A 239 12.35 6.38 -12.10
C ASN A 239 12.22 6.49 -13.61
N ARG A 240 12.85 5.56 -14.32
CA ARG A 240 12.65 5.46 -15.76
C ARG A 240 11.24 4.94 -16.01
N ILE A 241 10.53 5.55 -16.94
CA ILE A 241 9.13 5.20 -17.22
C ILE A 241 8.99 3.74 -17.67
N ASP A 242 9.97 3.22 -18.42
CA ASP A 242 10.02 1.82 -18.90
C ASP A 242 10.26 0.79 -17.78
N GLN A 243 10.51 1.24 -16.54
CA GLN A 243 10.70 0.38 -15.36
C GLN A 243 9.49 0.39 -14.42
N ILE A 244 8.47 1.20 -14.72
CA ILE A 244 7.24 1.26 -13.93
C ILE A 244 6.30 0.18 -14.45
N THR A 245 5.89 -0.72 -13.55
CA THR A 245 4.95 -1.79 -13.86
C THR A 245 3.55 -1.28 -14.19
N THR A 246 2.72 -2.13 -14.78
CA THR A 246 1.36 -1.81 -15.20
C THR A 246 0.49 -1.34 -14.01
N ILE A 247 -0.49 -0.48 -14.28
CA ILE A 247 -1.54 -0.08 -13.34
C ILE A 247 -2.44 -1.27 -13.01
N LYS A 248 -2.66 -1.52 -11.73
CA LYS A 248 -3.49 -2.62 -11.20
C LYS A 248 -4.73 -2.10 -10.46
N ASP A 249 -5.57 -3.02 -9.96
CA ASP A 249 -6.85 -2.73 -9.32
C ASP A 249 -7.04 -3.48 -7.98
N GLN A 250 -7.06 -2.73 -6.87
CA GLN A 250 -7.30 -3.26 -5.52
C GLN A 250 -8.72 -3.81 -5.30
N GLY A 251 -9.68 -3.46 -6.17
CA GLY A 251 -11.07 -3.87 -6.04
C GLY A 251 -11.76 -3.35 -4.77
N GLY A 252 -12.64 -4.18 -4.20
CA GLY A 252 -13.42 -3.86 -3.01
C GLY A 252 -12.66 -4.07 -1.69
N ARG A 253 -11.32 -3.96 -1.71
CA ARG A 253 -10.44 -4.25 -0.56
C ARG A 253 -9.57 -3.07 -0.16
N GLY A 254 -9.25 -2.99 1.13
CA GLY A 254 -8.40 -1.95 1.72
C GLY A 254 -6.92 -2.32 1.65
N THR A 255 -6.46 -2.74 0.47
CA THR A 255 -5.12 -3.32 0.21
C THR A 255 -4.16 -2.31 -0.43
N CYS A 256 -4.50 -1.03 -0.51
CA CYS A 256 -3.69 -0.01 -1.20
C CYS A 256 -2.22 0.03 -0.75
N MET A 257 -1.91 -0.20 0.53
CA MET A 257 -0.52 -0.36 0.99
C MET A 257 0.20 -1.54 0.37
N ALA A 258 -0.45 -2.70 0.19
CA ALA A 258 0.17 -3.84 -0.48
C ALA A 258 0.48 -3.51 -1.94
N PHE A 259 -0.45 -2.85 -2.65
CA PHE A 259 -0.24 -2.41 -4.03
C PHE A 259 0.88 -1.37 -4.14
N ALA A 260 0.92 -0.38 -3.24
CA ALA A 260 1.97 0.63 -3.24
C ALA A 260 3.34 0.00 -2.92
N TYR A 261 3.39 -0.93 -1.96
CA TYR A 261 4.59 -1.66 -1.58
C TYR A 261 5.12 -2.55 -2.71
N VAL A 262 4.24 -3.34 -3.33
CA VAL A 262 4.59 -4.19 -4.47
C VAL A 262 5.08 -3.35 -5.63
N SER A 263 4.36 -2.28 -6.00
CA SER A 263 4.77 -1.36 -7.07
C SER A 263 6.16 -0.75 -6.84
N ALA A 264 6.47 -0.38 -5.60
CA ALA A 264 7.79 0.11 -5.20
C ALA A 264 8.86 -1.00 -5.34
N LEU A 265 8.59 -2.20 -4.83
CA LEU A 265 9.50 -3.34 -4.91
C LEU A 265 9.77 -3.76 -6.35
N GLU A 266 8.75 -3.85 -7.19
CA GLU A 266 8.85 -4.12 -8.63
C GLU A 266 9.75 -3.11 -9.33
N THR A 267 9.63 -1.82 -8.98
CA THR A 267 10.48 -0.76 -9.53
C THR A 267 11.94 -0.94 -9.10
N GLN A 268 12.22 -1.32 -7.84
CA GLN A 268 13.59 -1.64 -7.40
C GLN A 268 14.18 -2.82 -8.19
N ILE A 269 13.39 -3.86 -8.45
CA ILE A 269 13.81 -5.03 -9.23
C ILE A 269 14.14 -4.60 -10.67
N ALA A 270 13.22 -3.92 -11.34
CA ALA A 270 13.40 -3.44 -12.71
C ALA A 270 14.60 -2.48 -12.82
N ARG A 271 14.90 -1.70 -11.78
CA ARG A 271 16.10 -0.86 -11.72
C ARG A 271 17.38 -1.67 -11.69
N ARG A 272 17.43 -2.72 -10.85
CA ARG A 272 18.61 -3.57 -10.63
C ARG A 272 18.92 -4.45 -11.83
N ILE A 273 17.93 -5.18 -12.34
CA ILE A 273 18.15 -6.21 -13.37
C ILE A 273 17.51 -5.90 -14.73
N LYS A 274 16.90 -4.72 -14.90
CA LYS A 274 16.27 -4.26 -16.17
C LYS A 274 15.10 -5.11 -16.66
N THR A 275 14.54 -5.94 -15.79
CA THR A 275 13.39 -6.80 -16.09
C THR A 275 12.22 -6.44 -15.18
N PRO A 276 11.05 -6.07 -15.73
CA PRO A 276 9.86 -5.84 -14.93
C PRO A 276 9.23 -7.18 -14.51
N PHE A 277 8.82 -7.24 -13.25
CA PHE A 277 8.13 -8.39 -12.65
C PHE A 277 6.75 -7.96 -12.18
N ASN A 278 5.78 -8.88 -12.27
CA ASN A 278 4.49 -8.76 -11.62
C ASN A 278 4.50 -9.63 -10.35
N LEU A 279 4.61 -8.98 -9.19
CA LEU A 279 4.59 -9.63 -7.88
C LEU A 279 3.17 -9.73 -7.33
N SER A 280 2.95 -10.70 -6.44
CA SER A 280 1.64 -10.94 -5.86
C SER A 280 1.29 -9.94 -4.74
N GLU A 281 0.33 -9.06 -5.01
CA GLU A 281 -0.28 -8.22 -3.96
C GLU A 281 -1.02 -9.06 -2.91
N GLN A 282 -1.57 -10.22 -3.31
CA GLN A 282 -2.24 -11.11 -2.35
C GLN A 282 -1.25 -11.61 -1.31
N TYR A 283 -0.07 -12.05 -1.76
CA TYR A 283 0.98 -12.56 -0.88
C TYR A 283 1.60 -11.44 -0.04
N ALA A 284 1.82 -10.26 -0.65
CA ALA A 284 2.27 -9.09 0.09
C ALA A 284 1.29 -8.73 1.20
N TYR A 285 -0.01 -8.70 0.92
CA TYR A 285 -1.03 -8.40 1.93
C TYR A 285 -1.16 -9.50 2.98
N TYR A 286 -0.98 -10.77 2.59
CA TYR A 286 -0.85 -11.87 3.54
C TYR A 286 0.33 -11.67 4.49
N TRP A 287 1.45 -11.13 4.04
CA TRP A 287 2.54 -10.80 4.94
C TRP A 287 2.29 -9.60 5.83
N LEU A 288 1.66 -8.56 5.30
CA LEU A 288 1.33 -7.39 6.09
C LEU A 288 0.31 -7.70 7.19
N ARG A 289 -0.64 -8.61 6.94
CA ARG A 289 -1.80 -8.81 7.82
C ARG A 289 -2.03 -10.25 8.27
N GLY A 290 -1.20 -11.22 7.88
CA GLY A 290 -1.44 -12.64 8.11
C GLY A 290 -1.32 -13.09 9.56
N ASP A 291 -0.42 -12.46 10.33
CA ASP A 291 -0.26 -12.75 11.77
C ASP A 291 -1.50 -12.32 12.58
N ASP A 292 -2.23 -11.33 12.06
CA ASP A 292 -3.46 -10.77 12.64
C ASP A 292 -4.74 -11.35 12.02
N GLY A 293 -4.70 -11.73 10.74
CA GLY A 293 -5.63 -12.55 9.95
C GLY A 293 -7.06 -12.04 9.77
N VAL A 294 -7.68 -11.50 10.81
CA VAL A 294 -9.14 -11.30 10.94
C VAL A 294 -9.51 -9.88 11.35
N LEU A 295 -8.53 -9.00 11.51
CA LEU A 295 -8.67 -7.68 12.15
C LEU A 295 -9.20 -6.58 11.23
N GLY A 296 -9.98 -6.91 10.19
CA GLY A 296 -10.42 -5.95 9.18
C GLY A 296 -9.30 -5.52 8.23
N ASP A 297 -9.65 -4.82 7.13
CA ASP A 297 -8.67 -4.38 6.14
C ASP A 297 -7.86 -3.16 6.62
N GLY A 298 -6.73 -2.90 5.96
CA GLY A 298 -5.78 -1.85 6.31
C GLY A 298 -4.34 -2.37 6.37
N ALA A 299 -3.33 -1.52 6.35
CA ALA A 299 -1.98 -1.83 6.84
C ALA A 299 -1.30 -0.51 7.19
N GLY A 300 -0.37 -0.54 8.14
CA GLY A 300 0.41 0.62 8.59
C GLY A 300 1.89 0.52 8.27
N TRP A 301 2.65 1.58 8.58
CA TRP A 301 4.11 1.60 8.38
C TRP A 301 4.84 0.51 9.18
N GLY A 302 4.32 0.17 10.37
CA GLY A 302 4.82 -0.94 11.18
C GLY A 302 4.73 -2.29 10.48
N ASP A 303 3.71 -2.52 9.65
CA ASP A 303 3.58 -3.77 8.90
C ASP A 303 4.68 -3.87 7.82
N PHE A 304 5.08 -2.76 7.20
CA PHE A 304 6.25 -2.73 6.30
C PHE A 304 7.54 -3.05 7.05
N ASN A 305 7.75 -2.47 8.23
CA ASN A 305 8.91 -2.76 9.07
C ASN A 305 8.93 -4.24 9.48
N ASP A 306 7.78 -4.82 9.83
CA ASP A 306 7.65 -6.20 10.26
C ASP A 306 8.03 -7.18 9.14
N ILE A 307 7.49 -7.00 7.93
CA ILE A 307 7.80 -7.89 6.80
C ILE A 307 9.28 -7.80 6.38
N ILE A 308 9.88 -6.62 6.49
CA ILE A 308 11.32 -6.41 6.22
C ILE A 308 12.16 -7.10 7.29
N GLY A 309 11.85 -6.88 8.57
CA GLY A 309 12.55 -7.46 9.71
C GLY A 309 12.46 -9.00 9.74
N LYS A 310 11.29 -9.55 9.42
CA LYS A 310 11.05 -11.00 9.28
C LYS A 310 11.55 -11.58 7.95
N GLN A 311 12.15 -10.75 7.09
CA GLN A 311 12.72 -11.19 5.82
C GLN A 311 11.71 -11.90 4.90
N ARG A 312 10.45 -11.46 4.92
CA ARG A 312 9.35 -12.11 4.19
C ARG A 312 9.53 -11.93 2.68
N MET A 313 9.56 -13.05 1.96
CA MET A 313 9.69 -13.05 0.51
C MET A 313 8.32 -13.02 -0.16
N ILE A 314 8.17 -12.18 -1.17
CA ILE A 314 6.97 -11.99 -1.99
C ILE A 314 7.21 -12.68 -3.34
N PRO A 315 6.42 -13.70 -3.69
CA PRO A 315 6.48 -14.36 -4.98
C PRO A 315 5.86 -13.52 -6.10
N THR A 316 6.02 -14.00 -7.33
CA THR A 316 5.29 -13.52 -8.50
C THR A 316 3.77 -13.77 -8.40
N GLU A 317 2.98 -12.93 -9.09
CA GLU A 317 1.50 -12.93 -9.10
C GLU A 317 0.89 -14.29 -9.47
N VAL A 318 1.53 -15.05 -10.37
CA VAL A 318 1.09 -16.39 -10.75
C VAL A 318 0.99 -17.36 -9.55
N ARG A 319 1.76 -17.12 -8.48
CA ARG A 319 1.79 -18.00 -7.30
C ARG A 319 0.55 -17.89 -6.43
N TRP A 320 0.08 -16.66 -6.21
CA TRP A 320 -1.20 -16.40 -5.56
C TRP A 320 -1.82 -15.15 -6.19
N LYS A 321 -2.74 -15.39 -7.11
CA LYS A 321 -3.40 -14.34 -7.87
C LYS A 321 -4.20 -13.45 -6.94
N TYR A 322 -4.13 -12.16 -7.17
CA TYR A 322 -4.90 -11.20 -6.42
C TYR A 322 -6.41 -11.44 -6.55
N ASN A 323 -7.07 -11.52 -5.41
CA ASN A 323 -8.53 -11.53 -5.35
C ASN A 323 -9.04 -10.12 -5.01
N ALA A 324 -9.61 -9.46 -6.01
CA ALA A 324 -10.22 -8.14 -5.87
C ALA A 324 -11.50 -8.14 -5.01
N SER A 325 -12.11 -9.31 -4.80
CA SER A 325 -13.28 -9.53 -3.93
C SER A 325 -14.42 -8.54 -4.14
N ARG A 326 -14.81 -8.34 -5.41
CA ARG A 326 -15.85 -7.37 -5.83
C ARG A 326 -17.23 -7.64 -5.25
N SER A 327 -17.51 -8.89 -4.84
CA SER A 327 -18.77 -9.29 -4.23
C SER A 327 -18.72 -9.35 -2.70
N ARG A 328 -17.60 -8.93 -2.09
CA ARG A 328 -17.38 -9.04 -0.66
C ARG A 328 -18.28 -8.06 0.09
N VAL A 329 -18.91 -8.56 1.14
CA VAL A 329 -19.71 -7.77 2.06
C VAL A 329 -18.92 -7.56 3.34
N ARG A 330 -18.77 -6.30 3.75
CA ARG A 330 -18.18 -5.94 5.04
C ARG A 330 -19.28 -5.89 6.10
N ILE A 331 -19.03 -6.53 7.24
CA ILE A 331 -19.86 -6.43 8.44
C ILE A 331 -18.98 -5.70 9.47
N PRO A 332 -19.19 -4.38 9.67
CA PRO A 332 -18.34 -3.57 10.55
C PRO A 332 -18.30 -4.12 11.99
N ALA A 333 -17.20 -3.84 12.69
CA ALA A 333 -17.18 -3.94 14.14
C ALA A 333 -18.14 -2.89 14.75
N ASP A 334 -18.76 -3.23 15.87
CA ASP A 334 -19.59 -2.36 16.70
C ASP A 334 -19.52 -2.76 18.19
N THR A 335 -20.37 -2.20 19.03
CA THR A 335 -20.41 -2.49 20.48
C THR A 335 -20.82 -3.93 20.82
N THR A 336 -21.39 -4.66 19.86
CA THR A 336 -21.81 -6.06 19.97
C THR A 336 -20.87 -7.02 19.23
N LYS A 337 -20.05 -6.51 18.31
CA LYS A 337 -19.06 -7.25 17.52
C LYS A 337 -17.73 -6.52 17.49
N ALA A 338 -16.75 -6.99 18.26
CA ALA A 338 -15.45 -6.31 18.36
C ALA A 338 -14.59 -6.34 17.07
N VAL A 339 -15.01 -7.09 16.04
CA VAL A 339 -14.20 -7.34 14.83
C VAL A 339 -15.05 -7.17 13.58
N THR A 340 -14.43 -6.60 12.55
CA THR A 340 -15.02 -6.55 11.21
C THR A 340 -14.99 -7.95 10.60
N GLU A 341 -16.16 -8.48 10.25
CA GLU A 341 -16.26 -9.73 9.50
C GLU A 341 -16.41 -9.43 8.00
N PHE A 342 -16.05 -10.41 7.17
CA PHE A 342 -16.33 -10.39 5.75
C PHE A 342 -17.20 -11.58 5.36
N ARG A 343 -17.93 -11.43 4.26
CA ARG A 343 -18.64 -12.52 3.58
C ARG A 343 -18.44 -12.39 2.09
N ASN A 344 -18.58 -13.51 1.38
CA ASN A 344 -18.56 -13.53 -0.09
C ASN A 344 -17.23 -13.06 -0.72
N SER A 345 -16.13 -13.11 0.05
CA SER A 345 -14.80 -12.70 -0.41
C SER A 345 -14.31 -13.54 -1.58
N CYS A 346 -14.72 -14.81 -1.63
CA CYS A 346 -14.27 -15.81 -2.59
C CYS A 346 -15.23 -16.03 -3.77
N LEU A 347 -16.35 -15.30 -3.85
CA LEU A 347 -17.26 -15.43 -4.98
C LEU A 347 -16.56 -15.05 -6.28
N ASN A 348 -16.68 -15.90 -7.30
CA ASN A 348 -16.03 -15.76 -8.61
C ASN A 348 -14.49 -15.75 -8.55
N TYR A 349 -13.89 -16.23 -7.45
CA TYR A 349 -12.46 -16.45 -7.33
C TYR A 349 -12.20 -17.96 -7.30
N ALA A 350 -11.83 -18.52 -8.45
CA ALA A 350 -11.66 -19.96 -8.60
C ALA A 350 -10.20 -20.39 -8.40
N ASN A 351 -10.04 -21.59 -7.83
CA ASN A 351 -8.83 -22.42 -7.87
C ASN A 351 -7.60 -21.96 -7.07
N GLN A 352 -7.72 -21.00 -6.15
CA GLN A 352 -6.65 -20.66 -5.20
C GLN A 352 -7.22 -20.39 -3.80
N ALA A 353 -6.35 -20.43 -2.79
CA ALA A 353 -6.68 -20.22 -1.40
C ALA A 353 -7.41 -18.90 -1.22
N CYS A 354 -8.58 -18.99 -0.59
CA CYS A 354 -9.38 -17.85 -0.25
C CYS A 354 -10.21 -18.15 1.00
N SER A 355 -10.44 -17.12 1.81
CA SER A 355 -11.37 -17.16 2.93
C SER A 355 -11.97 -15.77 3.15
N ASP A 356 -13.00 -15.70 4.00
CA ASP A 356 -13.64 -14.46 4.44
C ASP A 356 -12.84 -13.72 5.53
N THR A 357 -11.52 -13.85 5.48
CA THR A 357 -10.59 -13.18 6.39
C THR A 357 -9.90 -12.02 5.70
N THR A 358 -9.22 -11.15 6.46
CA THR A 358 -8.51 -9.99 5.92
C THR A 358 -7.50 -10.42 4.85
N ALA A 359 -6.60 -11.33 5.20
CA ALA A 359 -5.55 -11.82 4.31
C ALA A 359 -6.03 -12.87 3.30
N GLN A 360 -7.23 -13.43 3.50
CA GLN A 360 -7.85 -14.48 2.68
C GLN A 360 -7.07 -15.81 2.63
N ALA A 361 -6.06 -15.98 3.49
CA ALA A 361 -5.42 -17.28 3.69
C ALA A 361 -6.43 -18.30 4.23
N GLN A 362 -6.23 -19.58 3.89
CA GLN A 362 -7.09 -20.64 4.41
C GLN A 362 -6.75 -20.92 5.88
N LEU A 363 -7.74 -20.91 6.76
CA LEU A 363 -7.53 -21.32 8.16
C LEU A 363 -7.66 -22.84 8.27
N VAL A 364 -6.55 -23.51 8.53
CA VAL A 364 -6.51 -24.98 8.68
C VAL A 364 -6.18 -25.33 10.13
N CYS A 365 -6.93 -26.26 10.72
CA CYS A 365 -6.79 -26.64 12.13
C CYS A 365 -6.62 -28.15 12.29
N GLN A 366 -5.82 -28.57 13.27
CA GLN A 366 -5.78 -29.96 13.70
C GLN A 366 -7.11 -30.36 14.34
N GLY A 367 -7.68 -31.46 13.88
CA GLY A 367 -8.95 -32.01 14.36
C GLY A 367 -9.01 -32.13 15.88
N GLY A 368 -10.11 -31.67 16.47
CA GLY A 368 -10.35 -31.70 17.93
C GLY A 368 -9.51 -30.71 18.76
N THR A 369 -8.70 -29.83 18.14
CA THR A 369 -7.84 -28.88 18.86
C THR A 369 -8.06 -27.43 18.42
N ASN A 370 -7.40 -26.51 19.11
CA ASN A 370 -7.30 -25.09 18.75
C ASN A 370 -6.00 -24.73 18.03
N ASN A 371 -5.18 -25.73 17.69
CA ASN A 371 -3.95 -25.54 16.93
C ASN A 371 -4.29 -25.38 15.46
N CYS A 372 -3.99 -24.22 14.91
CA CYS A 372 -4.29 -23.87 13.53
C CYS A 372 -3.12 -23.20 12.83
N ALA A 373 -3.25 -23.04 11.52
CA ALA A 373 -2.34 -22.28 10.70
C ALA A 373 -3.11 -21.50 9.63
N TRP A 374 -2.70 -20.26 9.39
CA TRP A 374 -3.02 -19.55 8.15
C TRP A 374 -2.16 -20.12 7.05
N LYS A 375 -2.79 -20.83 6.12
CA LYS A 375 -2.13 -21.41 4.95
C LYS A 375 -2.36 -20.50 3.74
N PRO A 376 -1.31 -19.87 3.18
CA PRO A 376 -1.43 -19.14 1.91
C PRO A 376 -1.58 -20.12 0.74
N GLU A 377 -1.90 -19.60 -0.45
CA GLU A 377 -1.75 -20.42 -1.66
C GLU A 377 -0.28 -20.78 -1.88
N TRP A 378 -0.03 -22.02 -2.28
CA TRP A 378 1.31 -22.48 -2.62
C TRP A 378 1.24 -23.51 -3.75
N ASP A 379 1.11 -23.00 -4.97
CA ASP A 379 1.31 -23.79 -6.18
C ASP A 379 2.73 -23.55 -6.72
N ILE A 380 3.40 -24.63 -7.14
CA ILE A 380 4.69 -24.56 -7.84
C ILE A 380 4.37 -24.68 -9.32
N ALA A 381 3.91 -23.58 -9.92
CA ALA A 381 4.04 -23.46 -11.36
C ALA A 381 5.55 -23.37 -11.67
N PRO A 382 6.07 -24.05 -12.72
CA PRO A 382 7.50 -24.06 -13.07
C PRO A 382 8.14 -22.67 -13.33
N ASN A 383 7.36 -21.58 -13.32
CA ASN A 383 7.79 -20.19 -13.49
C ASN A 383 7.37 -19.26 -12.31
N ALA A 384 6.90 -19.83 -11.18
CA ALA A 384 6.52 -19.11 -9.95
C ALA A 384 7.66 -19.00 -8.92
N ALA A 385 8.89 -19.36 -9.33
CA ALA A 385 10.01 -19.61 -8.43
C ALA A 385 10.69 -18.32 -7.92
N PHE A 386 10.43 -17.16 -8.51
CA PHE A 386 11.12 -15.93 -8.14
C PHE A 386 10.45 -15.28 -6.95
N ASN A 387 11.21 -15.10 -5.88
CA ASN A 387 10.75 -14.43 -4.69
C ASN A 387 11.63 -13.23 -4.42
N PHE A 388 11.03 -12.13 -3.98
CA PHE A 388 11.72 -10.88 -3.73
C PHE A 388 11.29 -10.28 -2.40
N ARG A 389 12.16 -9.51 -1.78
CA ARG A 389 11.80 -8.74 -0.58
C ARG A 389 12.53 -7.42 -0.55
N ALA A 390 11.95 -6.42 0.10
CA ALA A 390 12.73 -5.28 0.52
C ALA A 390 13.67 -5.71 1.68
N THR A 391 14.88 -5.16 1.70
CA THR A 391 15.87 -5.44 2.77
C THR A 391 15.95 -4.31 3.78
N GLN A 392 15.49 -3.12 3.44
CA GLN A 392 15.48 -1.93 4.27
C GLN A 392 14.25 -1.09 3.94
N GLY A 393 13.77 -0.34 4.93
CA GLY A 393 12.65 0.57 4.78
C GLY A 393 12.57 1.51 5.97
N THR A 394 12.06 2.71 5.77
CA THR A 394 12.04 3.75 6.81
C THR A 394 10.92 4.76 6.56
N GLU A 395 10.17 5.12 7.60
CA GLU A 395 9.26 6.27 7.53
C GLU A 395 10.06 7.57 7.57
N VAL A 396 9.83 8.45 6.59
CA VAL A 396 10.64 9.66 6.38
C VAL A 396 9.87 10.96 6.56
N TRP A 397 8.54 10.97 6.53
CA TRP A 397 7.76 12.21 6.61
C TRP A 397 7.79 12.80 8.01
N VAL A 398 7.48 11.98 9.01
CA VAL A 398 7.51 12.38 10.42
C VAL A 398 8.95 12.60 10.89
N ALA A 399 9.88 11.76 10.42
CA ALA A 399 11.31 11.95 10.70
C ALA A 399 11.84 13.32 10.23
N LEU A 400 11.34 13.82 9.10
CA LEU A 400 11.69 15.14 8.54
C LEU A 400 10.76 16.28 9.03
N ALA A 401 9.86 16.01 9.98
CA ALA A 401 8.96 17.02 10.56
C ALA A 401 9.69 18.07 11.40
N ASN A 402 10.80 17.67 12.04
CA ASN A 402 11.57 18.55 12.91
C ASN A 402 12.80 19.11 12.17
N ASN A 403 12.65 20.32 11.63
CA ASN A 403 13.75 21.11 11.11
C ASN A 403 13.67 22.54 11.67
N ALA A 404 14.74 23.00 12.31
CA ALA A 404 14.80 24.31 12.96
C ALA A 404 15.04 25.45 11.97
N LEU A 405 14.31 25.45 10.83
CA LEU A 405 14.47 26.45 9.75
C LEU A 405 13.83 27.81 10.08
N GLY A 406 13.03 27.89 11.15
CA GLY A 406 12.36 29.13 11.56
C GLY A 406 11.18 29.55 10.66
N SER A 407 10.85 28.77 9.64
CA SER A 407 9.70 28.97 8.75
C SER A 407 9.03 27.64 8.43
N GLY A 408 7.72 27.55 8.68
CA GLY A 408 6.92 26.35 8.36
C GLY A 408 6.84 26.06 6.86
N ASP A 409 6.81 27.10 6.02
CA ASP A 409 6.81 26.94 4.57
C ASP A 409 8.16 26.43 4.06
N ALA A 410 9.27 26.98 4.58
CA ALA A 410 10.59 26.49 4.25
C ALA A 410 10.80 25.04 4.74
N ALA A 411 10.27 24.71 5.91
CA ALA A 411 10.29 23.35 6.47
C ALA A 411 9.59 22.33 5.56
N ARG A 412 8.41 22.68 5.05
CA ARG A 412 7.65 21.88 4.09
C ARG A 412 8.39 21.75 2.75
N ALA A 413 8.87 22.87 2.20
CA ALA A 413 9.62 22.88 0.94
C ALA A 413 10.90 22.06 1.02
N TYR A 414 11.63 22.16 2.12
CA TYR A 414 12.86 21.39 2.36
C TYR A 414 12.59 19.88 2.37
N ARG A 415 11.53 19.45 3.06
CA ARG A 415 11.12 18.05 3.09
C ARG A 415 10.80 17.54 1.69
N ARG A 416 9.99 18.26 0.91
CA ARG A 416 9.68 17.88 -0.47
C ARG A 416 10.93 17.84 -1.35
N ALA A 417 11.88 18.76 -1.16
CA ALA A 417 13.16 18.73 -1.85
C ALA A 417 13.97 17.47 -1.51
N LEU A 418 14.06 17.07 -0.24
CA LEU A 418 14.70 15.80 0.15
C LEU A 418 14.00 14.58 -0.45
N LEU A 419 12.67 14.55 -0.50
CA LEU A 419 11.94 13.45 -1.15
C LEU A 419 12.29 13.34 -2.65
N ARG A 420 12.41 14.47 -3.35
CA ARG A 420 12.90 14.49 -4.74
C ARG A 420 14.32 13.93 -4.85
N GLN A 421 15.19 14.25 -3.89
CA GLN A 421 16.56 13.69 -3.86
C GLN A 421 16.57 12.18 -3.60
N MET A 422 15.68 11.67 -2.74
CA MET A 422 15.51 10.23 -2.55
C MET A 422 15.13 9.57 -3.89
N ILE A 423 14.13 10.13 -4.59
CA ILE A 423 13.70 9.63 -5.91
C ILE A 423 14.84 9.67 -6.93
N ASP A 424 15.64 10.73 -6.98
CA ASP A 424 16.80 10.86 -7.89
C ASP A 424 17.89 9.82 -7.59
N ARG A 425 18.16 9.54 -6.30
CA ARG A 425 19.06 8.44 -5.88
C ARG A 425 18.52 7.06 -6.24
N GLY A 426 17.20 6.96 -6.37
CA GLY A 426 16.50 5.75 -6.76
C GLY A 426 15.78 4.99 -5.67
N ASP A 427 15.60 5.66 -4.55
CA ASP A 427 14.68 5.24 -3.53
C ASP A 427 13.25 5.20 -4.09
N GLN A 428 12.42 4.33 -3.55
CA GLN A 428 10.99 4.28 -3.87
C GLN A 428 10.20 4.80 -2.68
N LEU A 429 9.25 5.70 -2.93
CA LEU A 429 8.49 6.36 -1.88
C LEU A 429 7.02 5.96 -1.95
N ILE A 430 6.47 5.50 -0.84
CA ILE A 430 5.06 5.19 -0.66
C ILE A 430 4.43 6.34 0.13
N LEU A 431 3.41 6.96 -0.44
CA LEU A 431 2.75 8.15 0.11
C LEU A 431 1.47 7.77 0.83
N GLY A 432 1.31 8.19 2.09
CA GLY A 432 0.07 8.11 2.86
C GLY A 432 -0.61 9.47 3.00
N PHE A 433 -1.85 9.60 2.55
CA PHE A 433 -2.56 10.89 2.49
C PHE A 433 -4.08 10.75 2.62
N ASN A 434 -4.76 11.88 2.80
CA ASN A 434 -6.20 11.97 2.92
C ASN A 434 -6.89 12.08 1.54
N VAL A 435 -7.96 11.32 1.35
CA VAL A 435 -8.83 11.40 0.18
C VAL A 435 -9.92 12.43 0.45
N ASP A 436 -9.67 13.65 0.02
CA ASP A 436 -10.56 14.79 0.11
C ASP A 436 -11.28 15.07 -1.23
N PRO A 437 -12.21 16.04 -1.28
CA PRO A 437 -12.92 16.37 -2.53
C PRO A 437 -12.01 16.86 -3.67
N ALA A 438 -10.81 17.40 -3.38
CA ALA A 438 -9.86 17.78 -4.40
C ALA A 438 -9.26 16.56 -5.10
N PHE A 439 -8.93 15.51 -4.35
CA PHE A 439 -8.48 14.23 -4.91
C PHE A 439 -9.62 13.47 -5.61
N ASP A 440 -10.84 13.53 -5.07
CA ASP A 440 -12.01 12.88 -5.67
C ASP A 440 -12.34 13.41 -7.06
N ALA A 441 -12.08 14.70 -7.27
CA ALA A 441 -12.32 15.40 -8.52
C ALA A 441 -11.25 15.13 -9.59
N ILE A 442 -10.25 14.27 -9.32
CA ILE A 442 -9.22 13.91 -10.29
C ILE A 442 -9.88 13.21 -11.49
N GLY A 443 -10.00 13.97 -12.58
CA GLY A 443 -10.50 13.51 -13.87
C GLY A 443 -9.39 13.02 -14.79
N ALA A 444 -9.70 12.93 -16.08
CA ALA A 444 -8.78 12.40 -17.11
C ALA A 444 -7.43 13.14 -17.22
N THR A 445 -7.32 14.37 -16.71
CA THR A 445 -6.07 15.14 -16.70
C THR A 445 -5.10 14.68 -15.60
N GLY A 446 -5.55 13.88 -14.63
CA GLY A 446 -4.74 13.43 -13.51
C GLY A 446 -4.42 14.52 -12.47
N LEU A 447 -5.00 15.72 -12.57
CA LEU A 447 -4.76 16.83 -11.65
C LEU A 447 -5.90 16.96 -10.62
N PRO A 448 -5.59 17.17 -9.33
CA PRO A 448 -6.62 17.45 -8.32
C PRO A 448 -7.21 18.85 -8.51
N ASN A 449 -8.46 19.03 -8.08
CA ASN A 449 -9.09 20.36 -8.06
C ASN A 449 -8.77 21.08 -6.75
N LEU A 450 -7.73 21.91 -6.76
CA LEU A 450 -7.20 22.54 -5.55
C LEU A 450 -8.17 23.50 -4.85
N SER A 451 -9.22 23.97 -5.53
CA SER A 451 -10.25 24.82 -4.90
C SER A 451 -11.13 24.05 -3.91
N LEU A 452 -11.13 22.71 -3.99
CA LEU A 452 -11.90 21.83 -3.12
C LEU A 452 -11.08 21.27 -1.95
N MET A 453 -9.81 21.68 -1.84
CA MET A 453 -8.89 21.15 -0.83
C MET A 453 -9.31 21.49 0.60
N GLY A 454 -9.05 20.57 1.52
CA GLY A 454 -9.44 20.72 2.93
C GLY A 454 -10.93 20.54 3.18
N GLY A 455 -11.67 20.01 2.19
CA GLY A 455 -13.04 19.57 2.34
C GLY A 455 -13.17 18.33 3.23
N LYS A 456 -14.40 17.81 3.37
CA LYS A 456 -14.67 16.63 4.20
C LYS A 456 -13.96 15.40 3.65
N VAL A 457 -13.01 14.87 4.41
CA VAL A 457 -12.22 13.69 4.06
C VAL A 457 -13.07 12.42 4.08
N ARG A 458 -12.92 11.57 3.06
CA ARG A 458 -13.64 10.29 2.93
C ARG A 458 -12.90 9.12 3.58
N GLY A 459 -11.58 9.20 3.67
CA GLY A 459 -10.70 8.19 4.25
C GLY A 459 -9.23 8.48 3.88
N GLY A 460 -8.30 7.70 4.43
CA GLY A 460 -6.88 7.73 4.10
C GLY A 460 -6.55 6.76 2.96
N HIS A 461 -5.43 6.97 2.27
CA HIS A 461 -5.01 6.13 1.15
C HIS A 461 -3.49 6.07 1.03
N ALA A 462 -2.99 5.01 0.40
CA ALA A 462 -1.58 4.79 0.13
C ALA A 462 -1.32 4.57 -1.37
N VAL A 463 -0.30 5.24 -1.92
CA VAL A 463 0.09 5.14 -3.34
C VAL A 463 1.60 5.13 -3.52
N HIS A 464 2.08 4.63 -4.66
CA HIS A 464 3.50 4.68 -5.00
C HIS A 464 3.82 6.01 -5.73
N VAL A 465 4.82 6.74 -5.26
CA VAL A 465 5.40 7.91 -5.95
C VAL A 465 6.42 7.42 -6.96
N VAL A 466 6.07 7.47 -8.24
CA VAL A 466 6.92 6.94 -9.32
C VAL A 466 7.89 7.97 -9.88
N GLY A 467 7.72 9.24 -9.54
CA GLY A 467 8.63 10.31 -9.95
C GLY A 467 8.13 11.69 -9.54
N TYR A 468 8.73 12.72 -10.11
CA TYR A 468 8.32 14.11 -9.89
C TYR A 468 8.57 14.97 -11.13
N VAL A 469 7.95 16.15 -11.17
CA VAL A 469 8.19 17.19 -12.19
C VAL A 469 8.51 18.49 -11.47
N ASN A 470 9.60 19.14 -11.87
CA ASN A 470 9.91 20.50 -11.40
C ASN A 470 9.26 21.51 -12.34
N SER A 471 8.57 22.51 -11.78
CA SER A 471 7.98 23.62 -12.53
C SER A 471 8.64 24.96 -12.20
N GLY A 472 9.45 25.04 -11.15
CA GLY A 472 10.15 26.26 -10.77
C GLY A 472 11.03 26.10 -9.54
N MET A 473 11.44 27.25 -9.00
CA MET A 473 12.21 27.38 -7.77
C MET A 473 11.57 28.43 -6.89
N GLN A 474 11.60 28.24 -5.57
CA GLN A 474 11.18 29.24 -4.60
C GLN A 474 12.29 29.47 -3.59
N THR A 475 12.53 30.75 -3.26
CA THR A 475 13.55 31.15 -2.29
C THR A 475 12.92 31.50 -0.96
N TYR A 476 13.52 31.02 0.13
CA TYR A 476 13.08 31.23 1.51
C TYR A 476 14.21 31.82 2.34
N ASP A 477 13.87 32.78 3.20
CA ASP A 477 14.75 33.21 4.28
C ASP A 477 14.57 32.29 5.49
N VAL A 478 15.66 31.70 5.96
CA VAL A 478 15.64 30.70 7.04
C VAL A 478 16.69 30.99 8.11
N LYS A 479 16.51 30.32 9.25
CA LYS A 479 17.49 30.23 10.32
C LYS A 479 18.22 28.89 10.26
N ILE A 480 19.55 28.91 10.23
CA ILE A 480 20.38 27.69 10.18
C ILE A 480 21.54 27.86 11.15
N ALA A 481 21.70 26.92 12.09
CA ALA A 481 22.82 26.91 13.05
C ALA A 481 23.06 28.27 13.76
N GLY A 482 21.98 28.99 14.07
CA GLY A 482 22.05 30.31 14.71
C GLY A 482 22.19 31.51 13.75
N LEU A 483 22.55 31.28 12.48
CA LEU A 483 22.54 32.30 11.44
C LEU A 483 21.11 32.60 11.00
N VAL A 484 20.77 33.88 10.84
CA VAL A 484 19.49 34.36 10.33
C VAL A 484 19.66 34.89 8.90
N ASN A 485 18.56 34.97 8.13
CA ASN A 485 18.54 35.46 6.75
C ASN A 485 19.40 34.62 5.78
N VAL A 486 19.56 33.33 6.07
CA VAL A 486 20.18 32.41 5.12
C VAL A 486 19.16 32.10 4.04
N LYS A 487 19.54 32.17 2.77
CA LYS A 487 18.64 31.97 1.63
C LYS A 487 18.72 30.54 1.11
N LEU A 488 17.60 29.82 1.20
CA LEU A 488 17.42 28.51 0.55
C LEU A 488 16.61 28.67 -0.72
N SER A 489 17.09 28.14 -1.84
CA SER A 489 16.33 28.04 -3.10
C SER A 489 15.96 26.57 -3.34
N LEU A 490 14.67 26.26 -3.34
CA LEU A 490 14.16 24.90 -3.36
C LEU A 490 13.21 24.68 -4.55
N PRO A 491 13.23 23.50 -5.18
CA PRO A 491 12.40 23.21 -6.34
C PRO A 491 10.92 23.14 -5.97
N THR A 492 10.08 23.65 -6.87
CA THR A 492 8.62 23.51 -6.81
C THR A 492 8.11 22.63 -7.93
N GLY A 493 6.92 22.03 -7.76
CA GLY A 493 6.24 21.31 -8.83
C GLY A 493 5.29 20.23 -8.35
N TYR A 494 5.40 19.05 -8.96
CA TYR A 494 4.46 17.94 -8.81
C TYR A 494 5.17 16.64 -8.45
N PHE A 495 4.53 15.80 -7.65
CA PHE A 495 4.86 14.39 -7.49
C PHE A 495 3.95 13.56 -8.38
N VAL A 496 4.52 12.61 -9.12
CA VAL A 496 3.78 11.70 -10.00
C VAL A 496 3.50 10.43 -9.21
N ILE A 497 2.22 10.08 -9.07
CA ILE A 497 1.80 8.89 -8.33
C ILE A 497 1.18 7.86 -9.25
N LYS A 498 1.43 6.58 -8.94
CA LYS A 498 0.76 5.41 -9.48
C LYS A 498 -0.27 4.93 -8.47
N ASN A 499 -1.55 4.95 -8.86
CA ASN A 499 -2.66 4.51 -8.03
C ASN A 499 -3.05 3.04 -8.33
N SER A 500 -3.86 2.45 -7.46
CA SER A 500 -4.34 1.06 -7.52
C SER A 500 -5.86 0.96 -7.78
N TRP A 501 -6.43 1.93 -8.49
CA TRP A 501 -7.87 2.01 -8.77
C TRP A 501 -8.22 1.70 -10.23
N SER A 502 -7.36 0.96 -10.94
CA SER A 502 -7.38 0.73 -12.39
C SER A 502 -7.02 1.97 -13.23
N CYS A 503 -6.81 1.75 -14.53
CA CYS A 503 -6.60 2.80 -15.53
C CYS A 503 -7.84 3.67 -15.79
N GLY A 504 -8.98 3.35 -15.18
CA GLY A 504 -10.16 4.22 -15.17
C GLY A 504 -9.98 5.45 -14.27
N PHE A 505 -9.04 5.43 -13.32
CA PHE A 505 -8.74 6.57 -12.47
C PHE A 505 -7.80 7.56 -13.17
N GLY A 506 -8.00 8.87 -12.97
CA GLY A 506 -7.04 9.90 -13.36
C GLY A 506 -6.58 9.85 -14.83
N ASP A 507 -5.30 10.18 -15.04
CA ASP A 507 -4.63 10.06 -16.35
C ASP A 507 -4.13 8.63 -16.55
N GLY A 508 -5.08 7.68 -16.57
CA GLY A 508 -4.77 6.29 -16.85
C GLY A 508 -4.19 5.49 -15.70
N GLY A 509 -4.60 5.80 -14.47
CA GLY A 509 -4.09 5.23 -13.22
C GLY A 509 -3.07 6.13 -12.52
N TYR A 510 -2.68 7.23 -13.15
CA TYR A 510 -1.72 8.19 -12.61
C TYR A 510 -2.38 9.52 -12.21
N ALA A 511 -1.76 10.20 -11.26
CA ALA A 511 -2.09 11.58 -10.90
C ALA A 511 -0.82 12.40 -10.61
N TYR A 512 -0.96 13.72 -10.67
CA TYR A 512 0.10 14.70 -10.52
C TYR A 512 -0.22 15.59 -9.32
N LEU A 513 0.36 15.26 -8.17
CA LEU A 513 0.07 15.92 -6.91
C LEU A 513 0.96 17.17 -6.77
N PRO A 514 0.41 18.40 -6.80
CA PRO A 514 1.21 19.59 -6.61
C PRO A 514 1.74 19.68 -5.18
N ASP A 515 2.79 20.48 -4.98
CA ASP A 515 3.36 20.76 -3.66
C ASP A 515 2.34 21.16 -2.61
N SER A 516 1.31 21.94 -2.98
CA SER A 516 0.25 22.33 -2.06
C SER A 516 -0.58 21.15 -1.55
N PHE A 517 -0.76 20.12 -2.38
CA PHE A 517 -1.42 18.87 -1.98
C PHE A 517 -0.55 18.09 -1.01
N MET A 518 0.74 17.97 -1.33
CA MET A 518 1.72 17.32 -0.45
C MET A 518 1.75 17.97 0.94
N ASP A 519 1.57 19.28 1.02
CA ASP A 519 1.66 20.02 2.27
C ASP A 519 0.42 19.90 3.17
N LYS A 520 -0.76 19.70 2.58
CA LYS A 520 -2.04 19.76 3.30
C LYS A 520 -2.65 18.38 3.57
N GLU A 521 -2.46 17.43 2.67
CA GLU A 521 -3.19 16.16 2.71
C GLU A 521 -2.31 14.97 3.13
N VAL A 522 -0.99 15.08 3.04
CA VAL A 522 -0.05 13.99 3.31
C VAL A 522 0.26 13.91 4.80
N TYR A 523 0.10 12.72 5.37
CA TYR A 523 0.41 12.42 6.77
C TYR A 523 1.58 11.45 6.95
N GLY A 524 2.08 10.82 5.87
CA GLY A 524 3.19 9.87 5.97
C GLY A 524 3.86 9.59 4.64
N VAL A 525 5.15 9.24 4.69
CA VAL A 525 5.91 8.76 3.54
C VAL A 525 6.84 7.65 4.00
N TYR A 526 6.73 6.49 3.37
CA TYR A 526 7.62 5.36 3.62
C TYR A 526 8.63 5.22 2.48
N ASN A 527 9.91 5.13 2.82
CA ASN A 527 11.01 5.01 1.89
C ASN A 527 11.50 3.55 1.84
N ILE A 528 11.66 3.01 0.63
CA ILE A 528 12.48 1.83 0.34
C ILE A 528 13.74 2.31 -0.38
N PRO A 529 14.92 2.33 0.28
CA PRO A 529 16.15 2.88 -0.30
C PRO A 529 16.56 2.19 -1.59
N ALA A 530 17.29 2.91 -2.45
CA ALA A 530 17.89 2.33 -3.65
C ALA A 530 18.67 1.05 -3.35
N ASN A 531 18.47 0.00 -4.17
CA ASN A 531 19.08 -1.32 -4.01
C ASN A 531 18.67 -2.09 -2.74
N ALA A 532 17.70 -1.61 -1.96
CA ALA A 532 17.16 -2.32 -0.80
C ALA A 532 16.22 -3.45 -1.20
N VAL A 533 16.69 -4.35 -2.09
CA VAL A 533 15.96 -5.50 -2.60
C VAL A 533 16.86 -6.73 -2.60
N ALA A 534 16.31 -7.88 -2.20
CA ALA A 534 16.95 -9.18 -2.29
C ALA A 534 16.03 -10.18 -2.99
N SER A 535 16.63 -11.21 -3.57
CA SER A 535 15.92 -12.32 -4.21
C SER A 535 16.65 -13.64 -3.93
N ASP A 536 15.92 -14.74 -4.06
CA ASP A 536 16.45 -16.10 -4.12
C ASP A 536 16.91 -16.49 -5.54
N MET A 537 16.78 -15.59 -6.51
CA MET A 537 17.38 -15.72 -7.83
C MET A 537 18.90 -15.82 -7.76
N ALA A 538 19.47 -16.81 -8.46
CA ALA A 538 20.91 -16.91 -8.62
C ALA A 538 21.48 -15.66 -9.31
N ASN A 539 22.53 -15.07 -8.72
CA ASN A 539 23.22 -13.88 -9.22
C ASN A 539 22.36 -12.60 -9.28
N PHE A 540 21.35 -12.49 -8.42
CA PHE A 540 20.52 -11.27 -8.30
C PHE A 540 21.32 -10.06 -7.82
#